data_AF-A0A522UDB0-F1
#
_entry.id   AF-A0A522UDB0-F1
#
_cell.length_a   1.000
_cell.length_b   1.000
_cell.length_c   1.000
_cell.angle_alpha   90.00
_cell.angle_beta   90.00
_cell.angle_gamma   90.00
#
_symmetry.space_group_name_H-M   'P 1'
#
loop_
_entity.id
_entity.type
_entity.pdbx_description
1 polymer ?
#
loop_
_entity_poly.entity_id
_entity_poly.type
_entity_poly.pdbx_seq_one_letter_code
_entity_poly.pdbx_strand_id
1 'polypeptide(L)'
;MNHLRHRFTLPLKTSAALAALVLLGTSGCVRVPIQKEKIETRLITVTTSSQTTLCWDSRTDLIYTVLVAERFDAAQWQPLANLTNLRGTGARMQFQVPEDPNHPRTYKLYAHP
;
A
#
# COMPACT_ATOMS: atom_id res chain seq x y z
N MET A 1 68.46 25.46 -19.73
CA MET A 1 68.96 24.61 -18.62
C MET A 1 67.71 24.13 -17.89
N ASN A 2 67.32 22.84 -17.81
CA ASN A 2 68.03 21.65 -17.29
C ASN A 2 68.55 21.90 -15.87
N HIS A 3 68.25 21.14 -14.79
CA HIS A 3 67.71 19.76 -14.58
C HIS A 3 67.15 19.66 -13.11
N LEU A 4 66.44 18.64 -12.57
CA LEU A 4 65.75 17.40 -13.03
C LEU A 4 64.88 16.77 -11.88
N ARG A 5 63.80 16.03 -12.23
CA ARG A 5 63.08 14.99 -11.41
C ARG A 5 62.24 15.52 -10.20
N HIS A 6 61.31 14.78 -9.58
CA HIS A 6 60.79 13.40 -9.75
C HIS A 6 59.28 13.45 -10.10
N ARG A 7 58.67 12.61 -10.96
CA ARG A 7 58.57 11.13 -11.05
C ARG A 7 57.90 10.43 -9.86
N PHE A 8 56.59 10.21 -9.97
CA PHE A 8 55.93 8.93 -9.62
C PHE A 8 54.86 8.62 -10.69
N THR A 9 54.46 7.35 -10.83
CA THR A 9 53.68 6.84 -11.97
C THR A 9 52.44 6.05 -11.56
N LEU A 10 51.35 6.30 -12.30
CA LEU A 10 50.32 5.38 -12.84
C LEU A 10 50.33 3.89 -12.37
N PRO A 11 49.16 3.22 -12.24
CA PRO A 11 48.12 3.27 -13.29
C PRO A 11 46.64 3.29 -12.86
N LEU A 12 45.79 3.52 -13.87
CA LEU A 12 44.35 3.19 -13.83
C LEU A 12 44.16 1.68 -13.63
N LYS A 13 43.15 1.28 -12.85
CA LYS A 13 42.60 -0.09 -12.88
C LYS A 13 41.33 -0.15 -13.74
N THR A 14 41.51 -0.10 -15.06
CA THR A 14 40.52 -0.58 -16.01
C THR A 14 40.60 -2.11 -16.09
N SER A 15 39.66 -2.80 -15.45
CA SER A 15 39.29 -4.18 -15.83
C SER A 15 38.03 -4.07 -16.70
N ALA A 16 38.17 -3.95 -18.02
CA ALA A 16 38.39 -5.09 -18.92
C ALA A 16 37.18 -6.04 -18.92
N ALA A 17 36.26 -5.79 -19.85
CA ALA A 17 35.07 -6.61 -20.04
C ALA A 17 35.38 -7.86 -20.87
N LEU A 18 34.85 -9.01 -20.43
CA LEU A 18 34.63 -10.20 -21.26
C LEU A 18 33.37 -10.88 -20.67
N ALA A 19 32.18 -10.62 -21.19
CA ALA A 19 31.63 -11.26 -22.40
C ALA A 19 31.45 -12.79 -22.26
N ALA A 20 30.72 -13.24 -21.23
CA ALA A 20 30.10 -14.57 -21.20
C ALA A 20 28.75 -14.53 -21.96
N LEU A 21 28.82 -14.60 -23.29
CA LEU A 21 27.65 -14.53 -24.17
C LEU A 21 26.97 -15.91 -24.27
N VAL A 22 26.07 -16.22 -23.33
CA VAL A 22 25.25 -17.45 -23.36
C VAL A 22 23.85 -17.14 -23.88
N LEU A 23 23.70 -17.17 -25.20
CA LEU A 23 22.41 -17.23 -25.88
C LEU A 23 21.80 -18.64 -25.70
N LEU A 24 21.11 -18.86 -24.59
CA LEU A 24 20.14 -19.95 -24.44
C LEU A 24 18.83 -19.36 -23.93
N GLY A 25 17.78 -19.49 -24.73
CA GLY A 25 16.59 -18.65 -24.63
C GLY A 25 15.66 -19.04 -23.48
N THR A 26 15.34 -18.06 -22.65
CA THR A 26 13.98 -17.91 -22.12
C THR A 26 13.52 -16.47 -22.30
N SER A 27 12.26 -16.27 -22.69
CA SER A 27 11.64 -14.95 -22.77
C SER A 27 11.29 -14.45 -21.37
N GLY A 28 12.33 -14.18 -20.57
CA GLY A 28 12.22 -13.68 -19.21
C GLY A 28 11.67 -12.27 -19.20
N CYS A 29 10.35 -12.13 -19.17
CA CYS A 29 9.70 -10.85 -18.85
C CYS A 29 10.30 -10.32 -17.55
N VAL A 30 11.07 -9.23 -17.63
CA VAL A 30 11.59 -8.53 -16.46
C VAL A 30 10.40 -8.03 -15.67
N ARG A 31 10.02 -8.80 -14.64
CA ARG A 31 8.99 -8.41 -13.68
C ARG A 31 9.56 -7.28 -12.83
N VAL A 32 9.50 -6.07 -13.38
CA VAL A 32 9.62 -4.83 -12.61
C VAL A 32 8.69 -4.99 -11.42
N PRO A 33 9.19 -4.91 -10.17
CA PRO A 33 8.32 -4.94 -9.01
C PRO A 33 7.51 -3.65 -9.03
N ILE A 34 6.31 -3.69 -9.61
CA ILE A 34 5.33 -2.62 -9.54
C ILE A 34 5.04 -2.45 -8.06
N GLN A 35 5.64 -1.43 -7.44
CA GLN A 35 5.22 -0.95 -6.14
C GLN A 35 3.79 -0.47 -6.34
N LYS A 36 2.82 -1.33 -6.01
CA LYS A 36 1.41 -0.95 -5.95
C LYS A 36 1.32 0.17 -4.92
N GLU A 37 1.15 1.39 -5.42
CA GLU A 37 0.97 2.57 -4.59
C GLU A 37 -0.14 2.30 -3.58
N LYS A 38 0.18 2.49 -2.29
CA LYS A 38 -0.69 2.06 -1.21
C LYS A 38 -1.92 2.96 -1.20
N ILE A 39 -3.04 2.44 -1.71
CA ILE A 39 -4.27 3.20 -1.89
C ILE A 39 -4.77 3.72 -0.53
N GLU A 40 -4.55 5.00 -0.26
CA GLU A 40 -5.04 5.66 0.95
C GLU A 40 -6.55 5.94 0.87
N THR A 41 -7.38 4.90 0.92
CA THR A 41 -8.81 5.12 1.19
C THR A 41 -8.98 5.43 2.67
N ARG A 42 -9.31 6.68 3.00
CA ARG A 42 -9.50 7.14 4.38
C ARG A 42 -10.95 6.94 4.79
N LEU A 43 -11.16 6.22 5.90
CA LEU A 43 -12.47 6.10 6.54
C LEU A 43 -12.68 7.28 7.50
N ILE A 44 -13.80 7.95 7.38
CA ILE A 44 -14.29 8.98 8.29
C ILE A 44 -15.37 8.33 9.17
N THR A 45 -15.23 8.47 10.49
CA THR A 45 -16.15 7.91 11.49
C THR A 45 -16.69 9.02 12.37
N VAL A 46 -18.02 9.15 12.47
CA VAL A 46 -18.70 10.10 13.35
C VAL A 46 -19.66 9.33 14.26
N THR A 47 -19.32 9.24 15.55
CA THR A 47 -20.05 8.41 16.54
C THR A 47 -20.87 9.29 17.48
N THR A 48 -22.10 8.86 17.75
CA THR A 48 -22.98 9.37 18.81
C THR A 48 -23.24 8.26 19.84
N SER A 49 -24.03 8.54 20.88
CA SER A 49 -24.40 7.58 21.93
C SER A 49 -25.23 6.38 21.47
N SER A 50 -25.64 6.30 20.20
CA SER A 50 -26.49 5.22 19.67
C SER A 50 -26.17 4.78 18.23
N GLN A 51 -25.28 5.47 17.52
CA GLN A 51 -24.93 5.17 16.14
C GLN A 51 -23.55 5.68 15.76
N THR A 52 -22.84 4.95 14.89
CA THR A 52 -21.70 5.46 14.14
C THR A 52 -22.07 5.65 12.68
N THR A 53 -21.83 6.85 12.16
CA THR A 53 -21.84 7.13 10.72
C THR A 53 -20.45 6.86 10.15
N LEU A 54 -20.39 5.99 9.14
CA LEU A 54 -19.19 5.57 8.42
C LEU A 54 -19.22 6.20 7.03
N CYS A 55 -18.14 6.86 6.61
CA CYS A 55 -18.11 7.62 5.35
C CYS A 55 -16.74 7.54 4.67
N TRP A 56 -16.71 7.34 3.35
CA TRP A 56 -15.47 7.39 2.55
C TRP A 56 -15.76 7.77 1.10
N ASP A 57 -14.75 8.32 0.42
CA ASP A 57 -14.81 8.58 -1.02
C ASP A 57 -14.40 7.31 -1.79
N SER A 58 -15.32 6.82 -2.63
CA SER A 58 -15.23 5.50 -3.28
C SER A 58 -14.75 5.60 -4.72
N ARG A 59 -13.96 4.64 -5.18
CA ARG A 59 -13.49 4.52 -6.57
C ARG A 59 -14.13 3.34 -7.26
N THR A 60 -14.46 3.46 -8.55
CA THR A 60 -15.11 2.39 -9.34
C THR A 60 -14.24 1.16 -9.60
N ASP A 61 -12.92 1.27 -9.43
CA ASP A 61 -11.94 0.21 -9.65
C ASP A 61 -11.62 -0.63 -8.39
N LEU A 62 -12.37 -0.44 -7.30
CA LEU A 62 -12.12 -1.08 -6.02
C LEU A 62 -13.37 -1.73 -5.40
N ILE A 63 -13.11 -2.72 -4.55
CA ILE A 63 -14.06 -3.39 -3.67
C ILE A 63 -13.66 -3.07 -2.23
N TYR A 64 -14.66 -2.77 -1.40
CA TYR A 64 -14.50 -2.29 -0.04
C TYR A 64 -15.08 -3.26 0.98
N THR A 65 -14.40 -3.44 2.10
CA THR A 65 -14.92 -4.12 3.28
C THR A 65 -14.61 -3.28 4.51
N VAL A 66 -15.65 -2.92 5.27
CA VAL A 66 -15.46 -2.31 6.59
C VAL A 66 -15.09 -3.41 7.57
N LEU A 67 -14.00 -3.19 8.30
CA LEU A 67 -13.58 -4.01 9.42
C LEU A 67 -13.92 -3.30 10.73
N VAL A 68 -14.36 -4.05 11.72
CA VAL A 68 -14.72 -3.58 13.06
C VAL A 68 -13.92 -4.33 14.13
N ALA A 69 -13.60 -3.65 15.22
CA ALA A 69 -13.07 -4.27 16.43
C ALA A 69 -13.40 -3.42 17.68
N GLU A 70 -13.47 -4.06 18.85
CA GLU A 70 -13.78 -3.40 20.14
C GLU A 70 -12.76 -2.32 20.55
N ARG A 71 -11.54 -2.33 20.01
CA ARG A 71 -10.44 -1.43 20.39
C ARG A 71 -9.56 -1.11 19.18
N PHE A 72 -8.95 0.08 19.16
CA PHE A 72 -8.14 0.56 18.04
C PHE A 72 -6.92 -0.35 17.73
N ASP A 73 -6.30 -0.89 18.78
CA ASP A 73 -5.19 -1.86 18.71
C ASP A 73 -5.64 -3.29 19.02
N ALA A 74 -6.90 -3.63 18.69
CA ALA A 74 -7.37 -5.01 18.79
C ALA A 74 -6.55 -5.94 17.87
N ALA A 75 -6.12 -7.07 18.43
CA ALA A 75 -5.38 -8.11 17.73
C ALA A 75 -6.23 -8.87 16.68
N GLN A 76 -7.55 -8.68 16.70
CA GLN A 76 -8.49 -9.28 15.75
C GLN A 76 -9.41 -8.20 15.18
N TRP A 77 -9.52 -8.18 13.85
CA TRP A 77 -10.41 -7.32 13.08
C TRP A 77 -11.40 -8.20 12.34
N GLN A 78 -12.69 -7.96 12.53
CA GLN A 78 -13.75 -8.77 11.93
C GLN A 78 -14.47 -7.98 10.82
N PRO A 79 -14.89 -8.61 9.72
CA PRO A 79 -15.74 -7.95 8.72
C PRO A 79 -17.07 -7.52 9.35
N LEU A 80 -17.41 -6.24 9.19
CA LEU A 80 -18.66 -5.69 9.71
C LEU A 80 -19.83 -6.16 8.85
N ALA A 81 -20.81 -6.83 9.47
CA ALA A 81 -21.94 -7.43 8.79
C ALA A 81 -22.66 -6.42 7.86
N ASN A 82 -23.04 -6.91 6.68
CA ASN A 82 -23.64 -6.14 5.56
C ASN A 82 -22.74 -5.07 4.90
N LEU A 83 -21.56 -4.76 5.44
CA LEU A 83 -20.59 -3.81 4.85
C LEU A 83 -19.34 -4.52 4.31
N THR A 84 -19.53 -5.68 3.69
CA THR A 84 -18.50 -6.54 3.09
C THR A 84 -18.64 -6.62 1.57
N ASN A 85 -17.52 -6.68 0.85
CA ASN A 85 -17.49 -6.75 -0.62
C ASN A 85 -18.32 -5.67 -1.35
N LEU A 86 -18.41 -4.48 -0.76
CA LEU A 86 -19.10 -3.33 -1.33
C LEU A 86 -18.35 -2.85 -2.58
N ARG A 87 -18.94 -3.05 -3.76
CA ARG A 87 -18.35 -2.55 -5.01
C ARG A 87 -18.34 -1.02 -5.02
N GLY A 88 -17.21 -0.44 -5.39
CA GLY A 88 -17.04 1.00 -5.40
C GLY A 88 -17.81 1.72 -6.52
N THR A 89 -18.16 2.97 -6.25
CA THR A 89 -19.17 3.72 -7.03
C THR A 89 -18.63 4.95 -7.77
N GLY A 90 -17.40 5.40 -7.46
CA GLY A 90 -16.89 6.68 -7.94
C GLY A 90 -17.44 7.91 -7.19
N ALA A 91 -18.20 7.69 -6.12
CA ALA A 91 -18.86 8.73 -5.32
C ALA A 91 -18.65 8.50 -3.81
N ARG A 92 -19.06 9.45 -2.98
CA ARG A 92 -19.04 9.30 -1.52
C ARG A 92 -20.02 8.20 -1.09
N MET A 93 -19.53 7.20 -0.35
CA MET A 93 -20.33 6.15 0.28
C MET A 93 -20.51 6.47 1.75
N GLN A 94 -21.73 6.34 2.26
CA GLN A 94 -22.07 6.60 3.66
C GLN A 94 -23.03 5.55 4.19
N PHE A 95 -22.76 5.06 5.40
CA PHE A 95 -23.58 4.07 6.11
C PHE A 95 -23.74 4.47 7.58
N GLN A 96 -24.83 4.02 8.20
CA GLN A 96 -25.07 4.15 9.64
C GLN A 96 -25.11 2.75 10.25
N VAL A 97 -24.45 2.57 11.40
CA VAL A 97 -24.46 1.33 12.17
C VAL A 97 -24.82 1.61 13.63
N PRO A 98 -25.71 0.83 14.27
CA PRO A 98 -26.14 1.09 15.65
C PRO A 98 -25.00 0.79 16.61
N GLU A 99 -24.71 1.72 17.53
CA GLU A 99 -23.60 1.67 18.49
C GLU A 99 -24.11 1.37 19.91
N ASP A 100 -23.37 0.55 20.65
CA ASP A 100 -23.60 0.37 22.09
C ASP A 100 -22.69 1.35 22.85
N PRO A 101 -23.23 2.28 23.66
CA PRO A 101 -22.41 3.25 24.40
C PRO A 101 -21.50 2.62 25.46
N ASN A 102 -21.77 1.38 25.89
CA ASN A 102 -20.94 0.64 26.84
C ASN A 102 -19.81 -0.15 26.15
N HIS A 103 -19.99 -0.47 24.87
CA HIS A 103 -19.06 -1.26 24.05
C HIS A 103 -18.71 -0.51 22.75
N PRO A 104 -18.08 0.68 22.85
CA PRO A 104 -17.76 1.51 21.69
C PRO A 104 -16.76 0.81 20.77
N ARG A 105 -17.11 0.66 19.49
CA ARG A 105 -16.26 -0.03 18.51
C ARG A 105 -15.42 0.96 17.71
N THR A 106 -14.36 0.42 17.11
CA THR A 106 -13.46 1.11 16.20
C THR A 106 -13.51 0.47 14.81
N TYR A 107 -13.30 1.29 13.78
CA TYR A 107 -13.52 0.89 12.39
C TYR A 107 -12.30 1.18 11.53
N LYS A 108 -12.02 0.29 10.59
CA LYS A 108 -10.99 0.45 9.55
C LYS A 108 -11.57 0.01 8.22
N LEU A 109 -11.21 0.69 7.13
CA LEU A 109 -11.67 0.34 5.78
C LEU A 109 -10.56 -0.45 5.07
N TYR A 110 -10.90 -1.65 4.62
CA TYR A 110 -10.07 -2.41 3.70
C TYR A 110 -10.56 -2.19 2.27
N ALA A 111 -9.64 -1.93 1.35
CA ALA A 111 -9.91 -1.69 -0.06
C ALA A 111 -8.96 -2.53 -0.90
N HIS A 112 -9.48 -3.20 -1.93
CA HIS A 112 -8.70 -3.99 -2.87
C HIS A 112 -9.27 -3.88 -4.29
N PRO A 113 -8.43 -4.06 -5.33
CA PRO A 113 -8.91 -4.31 -6.70
C PRO A 113 -9.46 -5.73 -6.88
#